data_AF-A0A7W8X926-F1
#
_entry.id   AF-A0A7W8X926-F1
#
_cell.length_a   1.000
_cell.length_b   1.000
_cell.length_c   1.000
_cell.angle_alpha   90.00
_cell.angle_beta   90.00
_cell.angle_gamma   90.00
#
_symmetry.space_group_name_H-M   'P 1'
#
loop_
_entity.id
_entity.type
_entity.pdbx_description
1 polymer ?
#
loop_
_entity_poly.entity_id
_entity_poly.type
_entity_poly.pdbx_seq_one_letter_code
_entity_poly.pdbx_strand_id
1 'polypeptide(L)'
;MSVVDFFAGVTWLELSKVIFSSAFLLGFGAVLWKAIDWLRERWKEARERRESIKRLEIEAHNRSYSTLADDYSHFLELLLDYPHLGVAPLTPERTDLSADDQIRRNIFYDMVGSMCEQAWLDRELTADIANNQWPGWERFLISFIRKPSFRSYWKNSLAAGEYGSFDLRFEEYVGRLIATAELQQVKQTED
;
A
#
# COMPACT_ATOMS: atom_id res chain seq x y z
N MET A 1 27.03 -86.44 -22.69
CA MET A 1 26.32 -85.56 -21.74
C MET A 1 26.39 -84.16 -22.32
N SER A 2 25.28 -83.66 -22.84
CA SER A 2 25.28 -82.46 -23.70
C SER A 2 24.95 -81.21 -22.89
N VAL A 3 25.41 -80.05 -23.37
CA VAL A 3 25.17 -78.70 -22.80
C VAL A 3 23.66 -78.37 -22.68
N VAL A 4 22.78 -79.20 -23.24
CA VAL A 4 21.33 -79.05 -23.21
C VAL A 4 20.71 -79.35 -21.84
N ASP A 5 21.39 -80.08 -20.95
CA ASP A 5 20.84 -80.45 -19.64
C ASP A 5 21.02 -79.37 -18.54
N PHE A 6 21.70 -78.26 -18.84
CA PHE A 6 21.92 -77.18 -17.86
C PHE A 6 20.75 -76.19 -17.74
N PHE A 7 19.78 -76.23 -18.65
CA PHE A 7 18.64 -75.29 -18.69
C PHE A 7 17.28 -75.94 -18.36
N ALA A 8 17.24 -77.05 -17.63
CA ALA A 8 16.00 -77.74 -17.26
C ALA A 8 15.35 -77.23 -15.95
N GLY A 9 15.62 -75.99 -15.53
CA GLY A 9 15.23 -75.49 -14.20
C GLY A 9 14.40 -74.21 -14.14
N VAL A 10 14.17 -73.51 -15.26
CA VAL A 10 13.40 -72.26 -15.26
C VAL A 10 12.20 -72.44 -16.18
N THR A 11 11.02 -72.63 -15.59
CA THR A 11 9.79 -72.75 -16.36
C THR A 11 9.43 -71.41 -17.01
N TRP A 12 8.81 -71.45 -18.20
CA TRP A 12 8.29 -70.27 -18.90
C TRP A 12 7.35 -69.39 -18.04
N LEU A 13 6.71 -70.00 -17.04
CA LEU A 13 5.88 -69.34 -16.04
C LEU A 13 6.70 -68.49 -15.04
N GLU A 14 7.92 -68.88 -14.69
CA GLU A 14 8.80 -68.10 -13.80
C GLU A 14 9.45 -66.91 -14.54
N LEU A 15 9.86 -67.11 -15.79
CA LEU A 15 10.34 -66.03 -16.66
C LEU A 15 9.25 -64.98 -16.95
N SER A 16 8.01 -65.41 -17.21
CA SER A 16 6.90 -64.47 -17.47
C SER A 16 6.53 -63.66 -16.21
N LYS A 17 6.57 -64.23 -15.00
CA LYS A 17 6.37 -63.46 -13.75
C LYS A 17 7.44 -62.39 -13.55
N VAL A 18 8.72 -62.71 -13.78
CA VAL A 18 9.82 -61.75 -13.67
C VAL A 18 9.67 -60.63 -14.71
N ILE A 19 9.37 -60.97 -15.97
CA ILE A 19 9.18 -59.99 -17.04
C ILE A 19 7.94 -59.11 -16.78
N PHE A 20 6.80 -59.68 -16.38
CA PHE A 20 5.60 -58.90 -16.03
C PHE A 20 5.81 -58.02 -14.80
N SER A 21 6.51 -58.51 -13.76
CA SER A 21 6.86 -57.70 -12.59
C SER A 21 7.79 -56.53 -12.95
N SER A 22 8.75 -56.74 -13.87
CA SER A 22 9.64 -55.69 -14.37
C SER A 22 8.92 -54.67 -15.26
N ALA A 23 8.00 -55.11 -16.12
CA ALA A 23 7.18 -54.22 -16.95
C ALA A 23 6.21 -53.38 -16.11
N PHE A 24 5.66 -53.97 -15.04
CA PHE A 24 4.79 -53.27 -14.08
C PHE A 24 5.58 -52.24 -13.26
N LEU A 25 6.81 -52.55 -12.84
CA LEU A 25 7.72 -51.62 -12.15
C LEU A 25 8.17 -50.47 -13.05
N LEU A 26 8.41 -50.73 -14.34
CA LEU A 26 8.75 -49.68 -15.32
C LEU A 26 7.55 -48.77 -15.63
N GLY A 27 6.34 -49.34 -15.78
CA GLY A 27 5.11 -48.58 -15.97
C GLY A 27 4.74 -47.73 -14.74
N PHE A 28 4.89 -48.29 -13.54
CA PHE A 28 4.71 -47.57 -12.28
C PHE A 28 5.76 -46.47 -12.10
N GLY A 29 7.01 -46.74 -12.46
CA GLY A 29 8.10 -45.74 -12.47
C GLY A 29 7.80 -44.56 -13.39
N ALA A 30 7.24 -44.80 -14.58
CA ALA A 30 6.84 -43.73 -15.51
C ALA A 30 5.69 -42.88 -14.97
N VAL A 31 4.71 -43.49 -14.30
CA VAL A 31 3.60 -42.77 -13.64
C VAL A 31 4.11 -41.97 -12.44
N LEU A 32 4.98 -42.55 -11.62
CA LEU A 32 5.61 -41.88 -10.48
C LEU A 32 6.46 -40.69 -10.95
N TRP A 33 7.21 -40.86 -12.03
CA TRP A 33 8.00 -39.77 -12.63
C TRP A 33 7.12 -38.62 -13.12
N LYS A 34 6.03 -38.91 -13.83
CA LYS A 34 5.05 -37.89 -14.24
C LYS A 34 4.41 -37.17 -13.05
N ALA A 35 4.12 -37.89 -11.96
CA ALA A 35 3.57 -37.29 -10.75
C ALA A 35 4.60 -36.38 -10.05
N ILE A 36 5.87 -36.76 -10.03
CA ILE A 36 6.97 -35.95 -9.48
C ILE A 36 7.19 -34.69 -10.32
N ASP A 37 7.20 -34.81 -11.66
CA ASP A 37 7.35 -33.67 -12.55
C ASP A 37 6.16 -32.70 -12.42
N TRP A 38 4.92 -33.22 -12.37
CA TRP A 38 3.72 -32.43 -12.11
C TRP A 38 3.79 -31.69 -10.75
N LEU A 39 4.26 -32.36 -9.70
CA LEU A 39 4.51 -31.71 -8.41
C LEU A 39 5.56 -30.61 -8.57
N ARG A 40 6.72 -30.88 -9.19
CA ARG A 40 7.77 -29.87 -9.36
C ARG A 40 7.26 -28.62 -10.09
N GLU A 41 6.47 -28.79 -11.15
CA GLU A 41 5.82 -27.70 -11.88
C GLU A 41 4.88 -26.89 -10.99
N ARG A 42 4.02 -27.57 -10.21
CA ARG A 42 3.11 -26.89 -9.27
C ARG A 42 3.82 -26.09 -8.19
N TRP A 43 4.95 -26.61 -7.69
CA TRP A 43 5.76 -25.90 -6.70
C TRP A 43 6.47 -24.69 -7.32
N LYS A 44 6.90 -24.81 -8.58
CA LYS A 44 7.47 -23.69 -9.34
C LYS A 44 6.43 -22.59 -9.57
N GLU A 45 5.24 -22.93 -10.04
CA GLU A 45 4.13 -21.97 -10.20
C GLU A 45 3.77 -21.29 -8.87
N ALA A 46 3.70 -22.05 -7.77
CA ALA A 46 3.40 -21.49 -6.46
C ALA A 46 4.48 -20.52 -5.97
N ARG A 47 5.76 -20.78 -6.27
CA ARG A 47 6.86 -19.85 -5.98
C ARG A 47 6.78 -18.60 -6.84
N GLU A 48 6.59 -18.76 -8.15
CA GLU A 48 6.47 -17.63 -9.10
C GLU A 48 5.30 -16.71 -8.74
N ARG A 49 4.14 -17.28 -8.36
CA ARG A 49 2.99 -16.49 -7.86
C ARG A 49 3.31 -15.71 -6.60
N ARG A 50 4.06 -16.30 -5.66
CA ARG A 50 4.47 -15.61 -4.42
C ARG A 50 5.44 -14.48 -4.73
N GLU A 51 6.38 -14.70 -5.64
CA GLU A 51 7.33 -13.67 -6.07
C GLU A 51 6.64 -12.56 -6.85
N SER A 52 5.67 -12.88 -7.71
CA SER A 52 4.91 -11.88 -8.46
C SER A 52 4.04 -11.01 -7.53
N ILE A 53 3.37 -11.61 -6.54
CA ILE A 53 2.60 -10.86 -5.53
C ILE A 53 3.52 -9.91 -4.76
N LYS A 54 4.66 -10.39 -4.28
CA LYS A 54 5.64 -9.54 -3.59
C LYS A 54 6.17 -8.41 -4.46
N ARG A 55 6.42 -8.66 -5.75
CA ARG A 55 6.84 -7.61 -6.70
C ARG A 55 5.75 -6.57 -6.88
N LEU A 56 4.50 -6.98 -7.06
CA LEU A 56 3.37 -6.07 -7.19
C LEU A 56 3.18 -5.22 -5.92
N GLU A 57 3.34 -5.80 -4.73
CA GLU A 57 3.32 -5.07 -3.46
C GLU A 57 4.44 -4.02 -3.38
N ILE A 58 5.68 -4.38 -3.75
CA ILE A 58 6.82 -3.46 -3.75
C ILE A 58 6.63 -2.35 -4.80
N GLU A 59 6.15 -2.68 -6.00
CA GLU A 59 5.90 -1.71 -7.07
C GLU A 59 4.77 -0.75 -6.71
N ALA A 60 3.68 -1.24 -6.11
CA ALA A 60 2.59 -0.40 -5.62
C ALA A 60 3.09 0.54 -4.51
N HIS A 61 3.87 0.01 -3.57
CA HIS A 61 4.49 0.80 -2.49
C HIS A 61 5.40 1.91 -3.03
N ASN A 62 6.33 1.56 -3.93
CA ASN A 62 7.26 2.54 -4.51
C ASN A 62 6.54 3.62 -5.30
N ARG A 63 5.46 3.25 -6.02
CA ARG A 63 4.65 4.20 -6.79
C ARG A 63 3.93 5.20 -5.91
N SER A 64 3.26 4.72 -4.85
CA SER A 64 2.56 5.61 -3.90
C SER A 64 3.55 6.57 -3.24
N TYR A 65 4.72 6.08 -2.82
CA TYR A 65 5.77 6.91 -2.24
C TYR A 65 6.28 7.98 -3.21
N SER A 66 6.54 7.63 -4.48
CA SER A 66 7.00 8.60 -5.48
C SER A 66 5.96 9.70 -5.75
N THR A 67 4.68 9.32 -5.90
CA THR A 67 3.61 10.28 -6.17
C THR A 67 3.49 11.30 -5.04
N LEU A 68 3.47 10.83 -3.80
CA LEU A 68 3.33 11.71 -2.65
C LEU A 68 4.55 12.63 -2.44
N ALA A 69 5.74 12.15 -2.77
CA ALA A 69 6.96 12.96 -2.74
C ALA A 69 6.97 14.05 -3.83
N ASP A 70 6.48 13.73 -5.03
CA ASP A 70 6.36 14.68 -6.14
C ASP A 70 5.32 15.76 -5.82
N ASP A 71 4.14 15.38 -5.31
CA ASP A 71 3.08 16.32 -4.89
C ASP A 71 3.56 17.26 -3.79
N TYR A 72 4.31 16.73 -2.82
CA TYR A 72 4.88 17.55 -1.75
C TYR A 72 5.93 18.53 -2.28
N SER A 73 6.81 18.08 -3.18
CA SER A 73 7.83 18.94 -3.78
C SER A 73 7.18 20.08 -4.58
N HIS A 74 6.15 19.76 -5.36
CA HIS A 74 5.37 20.76 -6.10
C HIS A 74 4.67 21.75 -5.17
N PHE A 75 4.08 21.27 -4.07
CA PHE A 75 3.48 22.14 -3.05
C PHE A 75 4.51 23.11 -2.44
N LEU A 76 5.74 22.65 -2.17
CA LEU A 76 6.81 23.51 -1.67
C LEU A 76 7.22 24.58 -2.69
N GLU A 77 7.31 24.25 -3.97
CA GLU A 77 7.59 25.22 -5.04
C GLU A 77 6.51 26.32 -5.07
N LEU A 78 5.23 25.93 -5.02
CA LEU A 78 4.13 26.89 -4.97
C LEU A 78 4.17 27.76 -3.71
N LEU A 79 4.60 27.23 -2.57
CA LEU A 79 4.75 28.05 -1.35
C LEU A 79 5.85 29.12 -1.48
N LEU A 80 6.88 28.87 -2.28
CA LEU A 80 7.92 29.86 -2.58
C LEU A 80 7.39 31.00 -3.46
N ASP A 81 6.45 30.70 -4.37
CA ASP A 81 5.83 31.69 -5.25
C ASP A 81 4.75 32.52 -4.54
N TYR A 82 4.08 31.95 -3.53
CA TYR A 82 2.96 32.58 -2.82
C TYR A 82 3.16 32.67 -1.29
N PRO A 83 4.31 33.20 -0.80
CA PRO A 83 4.61 33.23 0.64
C PRO A 83 3.64 34.14 1.40
N HIS A 84 3.06 35.14 0.72
CA HIS A 84 2.12 36.08 1.32
C HIS A 84 0.80 35.43 1.72
N LEU A 85 0.48 34.21 1.31
CA LEU A 85 -0.77 33.54 1.70
C LEU A 85 -0.74 33.03 3.15
N GLY A 86 0.43 32.94 3.78
CA GLY A 86 0.56 32.46 5.18
C GLY A 86 0.22 30.97 5.37
N VAL A 87 0.23 30.20 4.28
CA VAL A 87 -0.10 28.76 4.28
C VAL A 87 0.98 27.95 4.99
N ALA A 88 2.25 28.24 4.72
CA ALA A 88 3.37 27.44 5.22
C ALA A 88 3.33 27.29 6.76
N PRO A 89 3.65 26.10 7.32
CA PRO A 89 3.48 25.82 8.76
C PRO A 89 4.19 26.81 9.70
N LEU A 90 5.35 27.33 9.29
CA LEU A 90 6.15 28.27 10.10
C LEU A 90 5.86 29.75 9.81
N THR A 91 5.01 30.05 8.83
CA THR A 91 4.67 31.43 8.48
C THR A 91 3.47 31.88 9.32
N PRO A 92 3.51 33.10 9.91
CA PRO A 92 2.34 33.69 10.56
C PRO A 92 1.13 33.69 9.63
N GLU A 93 -0.03 33.41 10.19
CA GLU A 93 -1.28 33.47 9.43
C GLU A 93 -1.62 34.94 9.11
N ARG A 94 -2.01 35.19 7.86
CA ARG A 94 -2.51 36.49 7.45
C ARG A 94 -4.03 36.53 7.47
N THR A 95 -4.56 37.61 8.05
CA THR A 95 -6.00 37.88 8.15
C THR A 95 -6.48 38.88 7.11
N ASP A 96 -5.55 39.59 6.46
CA ASP A 96 -5.79 40.71 5.54
C ASP A 96 -5.65 40.30 4.05
N LEU A 97 -6.08 39.09 3.68
CA LEU A 97 -6.00 38.61 2.31
C LEU A 97 -7.11 39.18 1.43
N SER A 98 -6.76 39.51 0.17
CA SER A 98 -7.74 39.79 -0.88
C SER A 98 -8.66 38.59 -1.12
N ALA A 99 -9.82 38.80 -1.74
CA ALA A 99 -10.73 37.69 -2.06
C ALA A 99 -10.05 36.61 -2.92
N ASP A 100 -9.29 37.02 -3.94
CA ASP A 100 -8.54 36.10 -4.79
C ASP A 100 -7.47 35.33 -4.01
N ASP A 101 -6.77 35.98 -3.08
CA ASP A 101 -5.77 35.32 -2.24
C ASP A 101 -6.38 34.37 -1.22
N GLN A 102 -7.59 34.65 -0.73
CA GLN A 102 -8.33 33.71 0.11
C GLN A 102 -8.68 32.44 -0.68
N ILE A 103 -9.11 32.58 -1.93
CA ILE A 103 -9.37 31.44 -2.82
C ILE A 103 -8.09 30.65 -3.06
N ARG A 104 -6.97 31.32 -3.38
CA ARG A 104 -5.67 30.65 -3.55
C ARG A 104 -5.27 29.91 -2.29
N ARG A 105 -5.37 30.53 -1.11
CA ARG A 105 -5.06 29.87 0.17
C ARG A 105 -5.90 28.60 0.37
N ASN A 106 -7.18 28.65 0.04
CA ASN A 106 -8.07 27.49 0.16
C ASN A 106 -7.66 26.36 -0.78
N ILE A 107 -7.24 26.67 -2.03
CA ILE A 107 -6.69 25.66 -2.96
C ILE A 107 -5.45 24.99 -2.37
N PHE A 108 -4.55 25.74 -1.72
CA PHE A 108 -3.38 25.15 -1.07
C PHE A 108 -3.78 24.25 0.11
N TYR A 109 -4.82 24.60 0.84
CA TYR A 109 -5.36 23.74 1.90
C TYR A 109 -6.02 22.47 1.35
N ASP A 110 -6.64 22.56 0.18
CA ASP A 110 -7.14 21.40 -0.55
C ASP A 110 -6.02 20.45 -0.94
N MET A 111 -4.92 20.98 -1.51
CA MET A 111 -3.73 20.19 -1.84
C MET A 111 -3.14 19.47 -0.61
N VAL A 112 -3.09 20.16 0.54
CA VAL A 112 -2.66 19.55 1.82
C VAL A 112 -3.61 18.43 2.23
N GLY A 113 -4.93 18.66 2.09
CA GLY A 113 -5.96 17.65 2.33
C GLY A 113 -5.74 16.40 1.47
N SER A 114 -5.60 16.56 0.16
CA SER A 114 -5.39 15.44 -0.78
C SER A 114 -4.10 14.65 -0.49
N MET A 115 -2.98 15.33 -0.22
CA MET A 115 -1.74 14.64 0.15
C MET A 115 -1.89 13.86 1.46
N CYS A 116 -2.54 14.45 2.46
CA CYS A 116 -2.75 13.79 3.75
C CYS A 116 -3.75 12.63 3.64
N GLU A 117 -4.77 12.74 2.79
CA GLU A 117 -5.70 11.66 2.49
C GLU A 117 -4.97 10.49 1.82
N GLN A 118 -4.16 10.75 0.79
CA GLN A 118 -3.36 9.72 0.13
C GLN A 118 -2.44 9.02 1.13
N ALA A 119 -1.72 9.79 1.97
CA ALA A 119 -0.89 9.25 3.04
C ALA A 119 -1.69 8.43 4.07
N TRP A 120 -2.93 8.85 4.37
CA TRP A 120 -3.84 8.15 5.25
C TRP A 120 -4.23 6.81 4.65
N LEU A 121 -4.63 6.75 3.39
CA LEU A 121 -4.99 5.51 2.69
C LEU A 121 -3.77 4.57 2.58
N ASP A 122 -2.60 5.09 2.24
CA ASP A 122 -1.37 4.31 2.09
C ASP A 122 -0.92 3.65 3.40
N ARG A 123 -1.29 4.23 4.56
CA ARG A 123 -1.02 3.63 5.87
C ARG A 123 -1.68 2.26 6.04
N GLU A 124 -2.74 1.94 5.29
CA GLU A 124 -3.39 0.63 5.33
C GLU A 124 -2.63 -0.44 4.52
N LEU A 125 -1.65 -0.06 3.70
CA LEU A 125 -0.91 -0.99 2.83
C LEU A 125 0.08 -1.87 3.61
N THR A 126 0.84 -1.30 4.54
CA THR A 126 1.83 -2.05 5.33
C THR A 126 1.97 -1.48 6.75
N ALA A 127 2.36 -2.35 7.70
CA ALA A 127 2.67 -1.93 9.06
C ALA A 127 3.84 -0.94 9.13
N ASP A 128 4.78 -1.01 8.17
CA ASP A 128 5.91 -0.08 8.11
C ASP A 128 5.44 1.35 7.80
N ILE A 129 4.58 1.52 6.78
CA ILE A 129 4.00 2.83 6.46
C ILE A 129 3.18 3.36 7.65
N ALA A 130 2.33 2.53 8.24
CA ALA A 130 1.51 2.91 9.39
C ALA A 130 2.34 3.39 10.59
N ASN A 131 3.45 2.72 10.89
CA ASN A 131 4.23 2.99 12.10
C ASN A 131 5.34 4.04 11.89
N ASN A 132 5.87 4.17 10.67
CA ASN A 132 7.06 4.98 10.41
C ASN A 132 6.79 6.19 9.50
N GLN A 133 5.85 6.09 8.55
CA GLN A 133 5.57 7.17 7.59
C GLN A 133 4.36 8.02 7.99
N TRP A 134 3.22 7.38 8.29
CA TRP A 134 1.99 8.07 8.67
C TRP A 134 2.18 9.08 9.82
N PRO A 135 2.93 8.79 10.91
CA PRO A 135 3.11 9.78 11.98
C PRO A 135 3.76 11.09 11.52
N GLY A 136 4.55 11.07 10.44
CA GLY A 136 5.10 12.28 9.82
C GLY A 136 4.01 13.12 9.16
N TRP A 137 3.18 12.49 8.32
CA TRP A 137 2.05 13.12 7.65
C TRP A 137 0.97 13.60 8.62
N GLU A 138 0.71 12.84 9.69
CA GLU A 138 -0.20 13.24 10.75
C GLU A 138 0.27 14.51 11.45
N ARG A 139 1.57 14.59 11.80
CA ARG A 139 2.15 15.82 12.38
C ARG A 139 2.09 17.00 11.41
N PHE A 140 2.30 16.75 10.13
CA PHE A 140 2.16 17.76 9.09
C PHE A 140 0.72 18.29 9.04
N LEU A 141 -0.29 17.42 8.96
CA LEU A 141 -1.70 17.79 9.03
C LEU A 141 -2.05 18.57 10.31
N ILE A 142 -1.60 18.09 11.48
CA ILE A 142 -1.82 18.77 12.76
C ILE A 142 -1.24 20.19 12.75
N SER A 143 -0.12 20.42 12.06
CA SER A 143 0.45 21.76 11.93
C SER A 143 -0.47 22.74 11.19
N PHE A 144 -1.24 22.26 10.21
CA PHE A 144 -2.25 23.05 9.52
C PHE A 144 -3.51 23.20 10.37
N ILE A 145 -3.97 22.15 11.07
CA ILE A 145 -5.13 22.22 11.96
C ILE A 145 -4.97 23.30 13.04
N ARG A 146 -3.74 23.60 13.46
CA ARG A 146 -3.47 24.70 14.40
C ARG A 146 -3.78 26.08 13.83
N LYS A 147 -3.78 26.27 12.51
CA LYS A 147 -4.13 27.53 11.84
C LYS A 147 -5.66 27.72 11.81
N PRO A 148 -6.19 28.83 12.38
CA PRO A 148 -7.61 29.16 12.32
C PRO A 148 -8.21 29.13 10.91
N SER A 149 -7.49 29.63 9.89
CA SER A 149 -8.00 29.65 8.52
C SER A 149 -8.09 28.25 7.90
N PHE A 150 -7.22 27.31 8.27
CA PHE A 150 -7.37 25.91 7.84
C PHE A 150 -8.62 25.26 8.46
N ARG A 151 -8.87 25.49 9.75
CA ARG A 151 -10.10 24.99 10.40
C ARG A 151 -11.36 25.58 9.76
N SER A 152 -11.32 26.88 9.42
CA SER A 152 -12.42 27.53 8.73
C SER A 152 -12.62 26.97 7.33
N TYR A 153 -11.55 26.77 6.56
CA TYR A 153 -11.58 26.12 5.26
C TYR A 153 -12.24 24.75 5.36
N TRP A 154 -11.73 23.90 6.26
CA TRP A 154 -12.22 22.54 6.46
C TRP A 154 -13.72 22.50 6.77
N LYS A 155 -14.19 23.37 7.69
CA LYS A 155 -15.61 23.43 8.07
C LYS A 155 -16.51 23.93 6.93
N ASN A 156 -16.04 24.89 6.15
CA ASN A 156 -16.86 25.54 5.12
C ASN A 156 -16.86 24.75 3.81
N SER A 157 -15.70 24.36 3.29
CA SER A 157 -15.61 23.70 1.99
C SER A 157 -16.16 22.28 1.99
N LEU A 158 -15.98 21.51 3.08
CA LEU A 158 -16.59 20.17 3.18
C LEU A 158 -18.11 20.23 3.36
N ALA A 159 -18.61 21.16 4.17
CA ALA A 159 -20.06 21.32 4.36
C ALA A 159 -20.76 21.78 3.07
N ALA A 160 -20.06 22.55 2.23
CA ALA A 160 -20.59 23.06 0.97
C ALA A 160 -20.35 22.13 -0.23
N GLY A 161 -19.48 21.12 -0.11
CA GLY A 161 -19.11 20.20 -1.20
C GLY A 161 -18.41 20.89 -2.38
N GLU A 162 -17.79 22.05 -2.15
CA GLU A 162 -17.29 22.95 -3.21
C GLU A 162 -16.11 22.38 -3.99
N TYR A 163 -15.26 21.59 -3.32
CA TYR A 163 -14.07 20.95 -3.91
C TYR A 163 -14.22 19.41 -4.00
N GLY A 164 -15.44 18.90 -3.81
CA GLY A 164 -15.69 17.47 -3.63
C GLY A 164 -15.57 17.03 -2.16
N SER A 165 -15.49 15.73 -1.94
CA SER A 165 -15.34 15.11 -0.62
C SER A 165 -14.13 14.17 -0.62
N PHE A 166 -13.52 14.01 0.55
CA PHE A 166 -12.49 13.00 0.79
C PHE A 166 -13.12 11.67 1.23
N ASP A 167 -12.30 10.64 1.45
CA ASP A 167 -12.69 9.41 2.12
C ASP A 167 -13.33 9.75 3.47
N LEU A 168 -14.56 9.27 3.69
CA LEU A 168 -15.34 9.60 4.87
C LEU A 168 -14.61 9.28 6.18
N ARG A 169 -13.79 8.22 6.22
CA ARG A 169 -13.03 7.83 7.41
C ARG A 169 -11.89 8.83 7.66
N PHE A 170 -11.31 9.37 6.61
CA PHE A 170 -10.35 10.47 6.70
C PHE A 170 -11.03 11.74 7.20
N GLU A 171 -12.19 12.10 6.63
CA GLU A 171 -12.92 13.31 7.06
C GLU A 171 -13.30 13.28 8.54
N GLU A 172 -13.85 12.16 9.00
CA GLU A 172 -14.16 11.94 10.41
C GLU A 172 -12.92 12.02 11.30
N TYR A 173 -11.80 11.49 10.82
CA TYR A 173 -10.53 11.52 11.54
C TYR A 173 -10.02 12.95 11.71
N VAL A 174 -9.98 13.75 10.63
CA VAL A 174 -9.58 15.16 10.70
C VAL A 174 -10.56 15.97 11.55
N GLY A 175 -11.86 15.69 11.45
CA GLY A 175 -12.89 16.32 12.28
C GLY A 175 -12.64 16.12 13.78
N ARG A 176 -12.24 14.92 14.20
CA ARG A 176 -11.85 14.65 15.60
C ARG A 176 -10.59 15.41 16.01
N LEU A 177 -9.58 15.50 15.14
CA LEU A 177 -8.37 16.28 15.42
C LEU A 177 -8.70 17.77 15.61
N ILE A 178 -9.54 18.34 14.74
CA ILE A 178 -9.99 19.74 14.84
C ILE A 178 -10.74 19.97 16.15
N ALA A 179 -11.71 19.13 16.49
CA ALA A 179 -12.45 19.24 17.73
C ALA A 179 -11.53 19.19 18.96
N THR A 180 -10.52 18.30 18.94
CA THR A 180 -9.52 18.20 20.01
C THR A 180 -8.69 19.47 20.13
N ALA A 181 -8.24 20.03 19.00
CA ALA A 181 -7.45 21.27 18.98
C ALA A 181 -8.25 22.47 19.50
N GLU A 182 -9.54 22.57 19.16
CA GLU A 182 -10.41 23.65 19.64
C GLU A 182 -10.64 23.56 21.15
N LEU A 183 -10.86 22.35 21.69
CA LEU A 183 -10.99 22.15 23.15
C LEU A 183 -9.71 22.51 23.92
N GLN A 184 -8.53 22.25 23.33
CA GLN A 184 -7.26 22.63 23.94
C GLN A 184 -7.05 24.15 23.95
N GLN A 185 -7.48 24.86 22.90
CA GLN A 185 -7.40 26.32 22.84
C GLN A 185 -8.29 27.00 23.89
N VAL A 186 -9.52 26.51 24.08
CA VAL A 186 -10.44 27.07 25.09
C VAL A 186 -9.85 26.97 26.50
N LYS A 187 -9.29 25.82 26.87
CA LYS A 187 -8.66 25.63 28.18
C LYS A 187 -7.49 26.59 28.42
N GLN A 188 -6.69 26.87 27.38
CA GLN A 188 -5.56 27.81 27.49
C GLN A 188 -6.00 29.28 27.64
N THR A 189 -7.23 29.62 27.29
CA THR A 189 -7.77 30.99 27.45
C THR A 189 -8.51 31.22 28.77
N GLU A 190 -8.77 30.15 29.54
CA GLU A 190 -9.45 30.22 30.84
C GLU A 190 -8.47 30.27 32.04
N ASP A 191 -7.19 29.95 31.81
CA ASP A 191 -6.08 30.06 32.78
C ASP A 191 -5.36 31.41 32.66
#